data_AF-A0A1B6GKR4-F1
#
_entry.id   AF-A0A1B6GKR4-F1
#
_cell.length_a   1.000
_cell.length_b   1.000
_cell.length_c   1.000
_cell.angle_alpha   90.00
_cell.angle_beta   90.00
_cell.angle_gamma   90.00
#
_symmetry.space_group_name_H-M   'P 1'
#
loop_
_entity.id
_entity.type
_entity.pdbx_description
1 polymer ?
#
loop_
_entity_poly.entity_id
_entity_poly.type
_entity_poly.pdbx_seq_one_letter_code
_entity_poly.pdbx_strand_id
1 'polypeptide(L)'
;SHLDSIDHPLPTSSSKPTILIGQDNCSLILTRKVVEGPPNSPVLSWSYLGWSLHGKCSDYSGRVDDSFTLTCFEDDQLHKIVRDSFEIDNYGATPYEDVVKLKSVEEERAVEILEQTTKKIE
;
A
#
# COMPACT_ATOMS: atom_id res chain seq x y z
N SER A 1 -33.74 7.83 0.15
CA SER A 1 -32.62 6.89 -0.08
C SER A 1 -32.56 5.92 1.10
N HIS A 2 -31.95 4.73 0.96
CA HIS A 2 -31.81 3.79 2.10
C HIS A 2 -30.87 4.30 3.21
N LEU A 3 -30.22 5.44 3.00
CA LEU A 3 -29.36 6.11 3.96
C LEU A 3 -30.13 7.14 4.82
N ASP A 4 -31.39 7.42 4.48
CA ASP A 4 -32.21 8.42 5.19
C ASP A 4 -32.70 7.90 6.56
N SER A 5 -32.52 6.61 6.85
CA SER A 5 -32.89 5.96 8.12
C SER A 5 -31.75 5.87 9.13
N ILE A 6 -30.59 6.48 8.84
CA ILE A 6 -29.47 6.52 9.78
C ILE A 6 -29.74 7.63 10.80
N ASP A 7 -30.43 7.27 11.88
CA ASP A 7 -30.79 8.17 13.00
C ASP A 7 -29.58 8.55 13.87
N HIS A 8 -28.45 7.87 13.72
CA HIS A 8 -27.23 8.25 14.40
C HIS A 8 -26.53 9.37 13.62
N PRO A 9 -26.34 10.56 14.23
CA PRO A 9 -25.47 11.55 13.62
C PRO A 9 -24.11 10.90 13.43
N LEU A 10 -23.57 10.98 12.21
CA LEU A 10 -22.16 10.71 11.98
C LEU A 10 -21.38 11.52 13.02
N PRO A 11 -20.30 10.97 13.62
CA PRO A 11 -19.52 11.61 14.69
C PRO A 11 -18.76 12.88 14.25
N THR A 12 -19.24 13.55 13.22
CA THR A 12 -18.71 14.75 12.57
C THR A 12 -19.40 16.03 13.02
N SER A 13 -20.14 16.03 14.14
CA SER A 13 -20.82 17.25 14.65
C SER A 13 -19.86 18.43 14.88
N SER A 14 -18.54 18.19 14.97
CA SER A 14 -17.51 19.25 15.07
C SER A 14 -16.61 19.40 13.85
N SER A 15 -16.72 18.57 12.81
CA SER A 15 -15.81 18.61 11.66
C SER A 15 -16.52 18.27 10.36
N LYS A 16 -16.56 19.23 9.43
CA LYS A 16 -17.10 18.99 8.09
C LYS A 16 -16.07 18.18 7.29
N PRO A 17 -16.37 16.96 6.83
CA PRO A 17 -15.45 16.21 5.98
C PRO A 17 -15.18 17.01 4.70
N THR A 18 -13.90 17.25 4.42
CA THR A 18 -13.46 17.99 3.22
C THR A 18 -13.17 17.07 2.03
N ILE A 19 -12.96 15.78 2.31
CA ILE A 19 -12.63 14.75 1.33
C ILE A 19 -13.58 13.58 1.54
N LEU A 20 -14.27 13.18 0.48
CA LEU A 20 -15.01 11.94 0.40
C LEU A 20 -14.16 10.94 -0.38
N ILE A 21 -13.70 9.89 0.29
CA ILE A 21 -13.02 8.78 -0.38
C ILE A 21 -14.10 7.77 -0.75
N GLY A 22 -14.48 7.75 -2.02
CA GLY A 22 -15.33 6.68 -2.56
C GLY A 22 -14.54 5.37 -2.56
N GLN A 23 -15.14 4.31 -2.05
CA GLN A 23 -14.54 2.99 -2.07
C GLN A 23 -15.45 2.05 -2.87
N ASP A 24 -14.89 1.45 -3.92
CA ASP A 24 -15.60 0.46 -4.71
C ASP A 24 -15.73 -0.85 -3.94
N ASN A 25 -16.77 -1.63 -4.25
CA ASN A 25 -17.02 -2.95 -3.65
C ASN A 25 -17.10 -2.93 -2.10
N CYS A 26 -17.62 -1.85 -1.50
CA CYS A 26 -17.83 -1.73 -0.04
C CYS A 26 -18.49 -2.99 0.58
N SER A 27 -19.45 -3.59 -0.12
CA SER A 27 -20.14 -4.80 0.33
C SER A 27 -19.21 -5.99 0.62
N LEU A 28 -18.05 -6.05 -0.04
CA LEU A 28 -17.06 -7.12 0.12
C LEU A 28 -16.13 -6.90 1.31
N ILE A 29 -15.72 -5.65 1.55
CA ILE A 29 -14.77 -5.25 2.60
C ILE A 29 -15.42 -5.04 3.97
N LEU A 30 -16.74 -4.81 4.01
CA LEU A 30 -17.45 -4.56 5.25
C LEU A 30 -17.23 -5.73 6.23
N THR A 31 -16.76 -5.40 7.43
CA THR A 31 -16.56 -6.37 8.48
C THR A 31 -17.89 -6.93 8.94
N ARG A 32 -17.99 -8.27 8.95
CA ARG A 32 -19.22 -9.01 9.28
C ARG A 32 -19.09 -9.81 10.56
N LYS A 33 -17.87 -10.20 10.92
CA LYS A 33 -17.57 -10.88 12.18
C LYS A 33 -16.24 -10.38 12.71
N VAL A 34 -16.17 -10.20 14.02
CA VAL A 34 -14.95 -9.81 14.72
C VAL A 34 -14.68 -10.84 15.82
N VAL A 35 -13.42 -11.22 15.97
CA VAL A 35 -12.91 -11.96 17.12
C VAL A 35 -11.88 -11.08 17.81
N GLU A 36 -12.21 -10.61 18.99
CA GLU A 36 -11.38 -9.73 19.80
C GLU A 36 -10.86 -10.47 21.02
N GLY A 37 -9.61 -10.19 21.41
CA GLY A 37 -9.07 -10.62 22.68
C GLY A 37 -8.99 -9.47 23.69
N PRO A 38 -8.20 -9.64 24.77
CA PRO A 38 -7.91 -8.59 25.74
C PRO A 38 -7.24 -7.36 25.11
N PRO A 39 -7.14 -6.23 25.84
CA PRO A 39 -6.40 -5.05 25.37
C PRO A 39 -5.00 -5.40 24.87
N ASN A 40 -4.59 -4.78 23.75
CA ASN A 40 -3.31 -5.02 23.04
C ASN A 40 -3.13 -6.42 22.41
N SER A 41 -4.19 -7.23 22.34
CA SER A 41 -4.19 -8.49 21.57
C SER A 41 -4.57 -8.26 20.11
N PRO A 42 -4.19 -9.16 19.19
CA PRO A 42 -4.63 -9.06 17.82
C PRO A 42 -6.13 -9.30 17.67
N VAL A 43 -6.72 -8.66 16.65
CA VAL A 43 -8.15 -8.74 16.34
C VAL A 43 -8.32 -9.36 14.96
N LEU A 44 -9.16 -10.40 14.85
CA LEU A 44 -9.51 -10.99 13.56
C LEU A 44 -10.82 -10.40 13.06
N SER A 45 -10.82 -9.78 11.88
CA SER A 45 -12.02 -9.34 11.20
C SER A 45 -12.31 -10.22 9.99
N TRP A 46 -13.53 -10.70 9.85
CA TRP A 46 -13.98 -11.39 8.64
C TRP A 46 -14.82 -10.46 7.76
N SER A 47 -14.54 -10.50 6.46
CA SER A 47 -15.30 -9.86 5.38
C SER A 47 -15.55 -10.89 4.27
N TYR A 48 -16.24 -10.53 3.19
CA TYR A 48 -16.39 -11.47 2.05
C TYR A 48 -15.08 -11.72 1.29
N LEU A 49 -14.05 -10.90 1.53
CA LEU A 49 -12.70 -11.15 1.03
C LEU A 49 -11.92 -12.15 1.91
N GLY A 50 -12.46 -12.56 3.06
CA GLY A 50 -11.82 -13.50 3.98
C GLY A 50 -11.49 -12.88 5.34
N TRP A 51 -10.55 -13.52 6.05
CA TRP A 51 -10.09 -13.08 7.37
C TRP A 51 -8.90 -12.14 7.26
N SER A 52 -8.94 -11.05 8.04
CA SER A 52 -7.84 -10.10 8.21
C SER A 52 -7.46 -10.03 9.68
N LEU A 53 -6.15 -10.02 9.96
CA LEU A 53 -5.60 -9.91 11.30
C LEU A 53 -5.11 -8.47 11.53
N HIS A 54 -5.61 -7.84 12.58
CA HIS A 54 -5.26 -6.48 13.00
C HIS A 54 -4.50 -6.51 14.32
N GLY A 55 -3.66 -5.52 14.56
CA GLY A 55 -2.94 -5.35 15.82
C GLY A 55 -1.60 -6.09 15.89
N LYS A 56 -1.04 -6.14 17.09
CA LYS A 56 0.32 -6.65 17.35
C LYS A 56 0.29 -8.18 17.43
N CYS A 57 1.06 -8.83 16.57
CA CYS A 57 1.37 -10.26 16.69
C CYS A 57 2.65 -10.39 17.52
N SER A 58 2.57 -11.08 18.66
CA SER A 58 3.67 -11.22 19.63
C SER A 58 4.88 -11.99 19.09
N ASP A 59 4.73 -12.70 17.99
CA ASP A 59 5.67 -13.77 17.60
C ASP A 59 6.68 -13.33 16.53
N TYR A 60 6.61 -12.09 16.05
CA TYR A 60 7.63 -11.52 15.15
C TYR A 60 8.71 -10.78 15.94
N SER A 61 9.52 -11.54 16.68
CA SER A 61 10.71 -11.01 17.38
C SER A 61 11.79 -10.62 16.36
N GLY A 62 11.73 -9.40 15.83
CA GLY A 62 12.75 -8.90 14.91
C GLY A 62 12.42 -7.62 14.13
N ARG A 63 11.17 -7.14 14.17
CA ARG A 63 10.84 -5.85 13.53
C ARG A 63 11.07 -4.69 14.51
N VAL A 64 11.97 -3.79 14.12
CA VAL A 64 12.35 -2.57 14.86
C VAL A 64 11.42 -1.39 14.53
N ASP A 65 10.42 -1.55 13.67
CA ASP A 65 9.44 -0.49 13.40
C ASP A 65 8.13 -0.73 14.14
N ASP A 66 7.86 0.15 15.12
CA ASP A 66 6.52 0.38 15.63
C ASP A 66 5.64 0.90 14.47
N SER A 67 4.46 0.30 14.28
CA SER A 67 3.43 0.71 13.32
C SER A 67 3.62 0.28 11.85
N PHE A 68 3.36 -1.00 11.56
CA PHE A 68 2.34 -1.47 10.58
C PHE A 68 2.49 -2.98 10.38
N THR A 69 1.45 -3.76 10.72
CA THR A 69 1.41 -5.20 10.42
C THR A 69 0.98 -5.37 8.97
N LEU A 70 1.92 -5.29 8.03
CA LEU A 70 1.71 -5.85 6.70
C LEU A 70 1.76 -7.38 6.82
N THR A 71 0.61 -8.03 6.74
CA THR A 71 0.54 -9.49 6.54
C THR A 71 0.98 -9.78 5.12
N CYS A 72 2.30 -9.88 4.90
CA CYS A 72 2.82 -10.49 3.70
C CYS A 72 2.55 -11.99 3.81
N PHE A 73 1.57 -12.50 3.07
CA PHE A 73 1.69 -13.88 2.63
C PHE A 73 2.86 -13.89 1.65
N GLU A 74 3.89 -14.70 1.93
CA GLU A 74 4.89 -15.09 0.91
C GLU A 74 4.17 -15.96 -0.11
N ASP A 75 3.28 -15.35 -0.89
CA ASP A 75 2.67 -16.00 -2.04
C ASP A 75 3.52 -15.70 -3.26
N ASP A 76 4.52 -16.56 -3.46
CA ASP A 76 5.40 -16.54 -4.63
C ASP A 76 4.61 -16.56 -5.95
N GLN A 77 3.38 -17.12 -5.95
CA GLN A 77 2.54 -17.10 -7.15
C GLN A 77 1.97 -15.71 -7.41
N LEU A 78 1.48 -15.00 -6.38
CA LEU A 78 1.01 -13.62 -6.55
C LEU A 78 2.17 -12.70 -6.98
N HIS A 79 3.34 -12.83 -6.36
CA HIS A 79 4.51 -12.05 -6.75
C HIS A 79 4.91 -12.32 -8.20
N LYS A 80 4.88 -13.59 -8.63
CA LYS A 80 5.11 -13.98 -10.02
C LYS A 80 4.08 -13.37 -10.97
N ILE A 81 2.79 -13.46 -10.67
CA ILE A 81 1.72 -12.93 -11.53
C ILE A 81 1.85 -11.42 -11.71
N VAL A 82 2.11 -10.69 -10.63
CA VAL A 82 2.30 -9.23 -10.67
C VAL A 82 3.56 -8.87 -11.47
N ARG A 83 4.67 -9.57 -11.25
CA ARG A 83 5.88 -9.36 -12.03
C ARG A 83 5.62 -9.61 -13.53
N ASP A 84 5.01 -10.75 -13.85
CA ASP A 84 4.77 -11.16 -15.23
C ASP A 84 3.83 -10.15 -15.93
N SER A 85 2.84 -9.55 -15.23
CA SER A 85 2.00 -8.50 -15.80
C SER A 85 2.78 -7.21 -16.11
N PHE A 86 3.66 -6.79 -15.21
CA PHE A 86 4.51 -5.62 -15.45
C PHE A 86 5.53 -5.87 -16.56
N GLU A 87 6.06 -7.08 -16.69
CA GLU A 87 6.95 -7.45 -17.81
C GLU A 87 6.23 -7.41 -19.17
N ILE A 88 4.98 -7.86 -19.22
CA ILE A 88 4.13 -7.79 -20.43
C ILE A 88 3.80 -6.33 -20.77
N ASP A 89 3.44 -5.51 -19.78
CA ASP A 89 3.15 -4.09 -19.99
C ASP A 89 4.40 -3.29 -20.39
N ASN A 90 5.59 -3.75 -19.97
CA ASN A 90 6.88 -3.17 -20.38
C ASN A 90 7.33 -3.63 -21.79
N TYR A 91 6.56 -4.51 -22.45
CA TYR A 91 6.85 -4.99 -23.80
C TYR A 91 6.62 -3.88 -24.83
N GLY A 92 7.70 -3.20 -25.22
CA GLY A 92 7.69 -2.03 -26.11
C GLY A 92 8.20 -0.75 -25.46
N ALA A 93 8.45 -0.77 -24.14
CA ALA A 93 9.13 0.27 -23.41
C ALA A 93 10.60 -0.10 -23.13
N THR A 94 11.26 -0.85 -24.03
CA THR A 94 12.71 -0.79 -24.09
C THR A 94 13.06 0.66 -24.40
N PRO A 95 13.68 1.41 -23.47
CA PRO A 95 14.25 2.69 -23.84
C PRO A 95 15.21 2.40 -24.97
N TYR A 96 15.23 3.24 -26.00
CA TYR A 96 16.21 3.17 -27.08
C TYR A 96 17.68 3.30 -26.60
N GLU A 97 17.86 3.44 -25.28
CA GLU A 97 19.13 3.60 -24.56
C GLU A 97 20.04 2.37 -24.63
N ASP A 98 19.51 1.15 -24.81
CA ASP A 98 20.36 -0.05 -24.91
C ASP A 98 21.00 -0.23 -26.31
N VAL A 99 20.55 0.51 -27.32
CA VAL A 99 21.14 0.47 -28.68
C VAL A 99 21.98 1.71 -28.95
N VAL A 100 21.71 2.85 -28.30
CA VAL A 100 22.49 4.06 -28.51
C VAL A 100 22.64 4.85 -27.20
N LYS A 101 23.85 4.85 -26.64
CA LYS A 101 24.27 5.87 -25.66
C LYS A 101 24.38 7.24 -26.35
N LEU A 102 23.25 7.89 -26.60
CA LEU A 102 23.20 9.33 -26.88
C LEU A 102 22.93 10.06 -25.57
N LYS A 103 23.92 10.09 -24.68
CA LYS A 103 23.87 11.10 -23.60
C LYS A 103 24.04 12.46 -24.27
N SER A 104 23.07 13.34 -24.07
CA SER A 104 23.20 14.74 -24.46
C SER A 104 24.29 15.42 -23.62
N VAL A 105 24.90 16.49 -24.15
CA VAL A 105 25.92 17.28 -23.43
C VAL A 105 25.33 17.86 -22.14
N GLU A 106 24.03 18.16 -22.15
CA GLU A 106 23.26 18.66 -21.02
C GLU A 106 23.10 17.60 -19.92
N GLU A 107 22.86 16.33 -20.27
CA GLU A 107 22.76 15.23 -19.31
C GLU A 107 24.11 14.92 -18.66
N GLU A 108 25.20 14.94 -19.43
CA GLU A 108 26.54 14.79 -18.87
C GLU A 108 26.85 15.89 -17.85
N ARG A 109 26.53 17.14 -18.19
CA ARG A 109 26.68 18.28 -17.27
C ARG A 109 25.80 18.14 -16.02
N ALA A 110 24.57 17.66 -16.17
CA ALA A 110 23.66 17.48 -15.04
C ALA A 110 24.15 16.41 -14.06
N VAL A 111 24.65 15.28 -14.59
CA VAL A 111 25.27 14.21 -13.78
C VAL A 111 26.52 14.74 -13.07
N GLU A 112 27.36 15.51 -13.76
CA GLU A 112 28.55 16.10 -13.14
C GLU A 112 28.20 17.02 -11.97
N ILE A 113 27.20 17.89 -12.12
CA ILE A 113 26.72 18.74 -11.03
C ILE A 113 26.15 17.90 -9.87
N LEU A 114 25.37 16.87 -10.17
CA LEU A 114 24.79 15.99 -9.16
C LEU A 114 25.89 15.30 -8.33
N GLU A 115 26.89 14.72 -8.97
CA GLU A 115 28.01 14.05 -8.30
C GLU A 115 28.88 15.03 -7.51
N GLN A 116 29.10 16.24 -8.02
CA GLN A 116 29.86 17.27 -7.31
C GLN A 116 29.12 17.81 -6.08
N THR A 117 27.79 17.88 -6.14
CA THR A 117 26.97 18.50 -5.07
C THR A 117 26.44 17.49 -4.06
N THR A 118 26.53 16.20 -4.34
CA THR A 118 25.97 15.15 -3.48
C THR A 118 27.08 14.30 -2.87
N LYS A 119 27.17 14.27 -1.53
CA LYS A 119 28.05 13.36 -0.82
C LYS A 119 27.25 12.15 -0.33
N LYS A 120 27.63 10.96 -0.78
CA LYS A 120 27.06 9.71 -0.26
C LYS A 120 27.46 9.57 1.21
N ILE A 121 26.48 9.44 2.09
CA ILE A 121 26.69 9.13 3.50
C ILE A 121 26.57 7.61 3.64
N GLU A 122 27.62 6.98 4.17
CA GLU A 122 27.62 5.58 4.62
C GLU A 122 27.10 5.46 6.05
#